data_AF-A0A7K4AJF3-F1
#
_entry.id   AF-A0A7K4AJF3-F1
#
_cell.length_a   1.000
_cell.length_b   1.000
_cell.length_c   1.000
_cell.angle_alpha   90.00
_cell.angle_beta   90.00
_cell.angle_gamma   90.00
#
_symmetry.space_group_name_H-M   'P 1'
#
loop_
_entity.id
_entity.type
_entity.pdbx_description
1 polymer ?
#
loop_
_entity_poly.entity_id
_entity_poly.type
_entity_poly.pdbx_seq_one_letter_code
_entity_poly.pdbx_strand_id
1 'polypeptide(L)'
;MDDAPPLPEFSYVAGYPPKIKDTLDPGQSDSAVYMMNAIKEGTIRVSAIQVSYTDSKDNVLLNSSEPFDIVINPKSVADLAIRMEVPGPLPLGGTGMANISIENVGKAPATRIEAKGDIKPPVGLEASGFERSFFEIPPGGEVNYSVMLSGKDSGNYTIHLKTTFDGGDGSAIREGSAEVVVLKREYKYEYLLLLIPIIIIAAWLYRRHKEYKY
;
A
#
# COMPACT_ATOMS: atom_id res chain seq x y z
N MET A 1 -34.48 37.30 6.75
CA MET A 1 -33.30 36.59 7.25
C MET A 1 -32.97 35.57 6.20
N ASP A 2 -31.76 35.60 5.65
CA ASP A 2 -31.36 34.67 4.60
C ASP A 2 -31.48 33.24 5.12
N ASP A 3 -32.31 32.45 4.45
CA ASP A 3 -32.59 31.04 4.75
C ASP A 3 -31.41 30.14 4.31
N ALA A 4 -30.23 30.74 4.12
CA ALA A 4 -29.03 30.06 3.70
C ALA A 4 -28.43 29.29 4.88
N PRO A 5 -27.96 28.05 4.67
CA PRO A 5 -27.36 27.26 5.73
C PRO A 5 -26.13 27.96 6.34
N PRO A 6 -26.01 27.98 7.69
CA PRO A 6 -24.95 28.73 8.38
C PRO A 6 -23.56 28.10 8.25
N LEU A 7 -23.46 26.82 7.88
CA LEU A 7 -22.19 26.08 7.80
C LEU A 7 -21.99 25.53 6.37
N PRO A 8 -21.21 26.19 5.50
CA PRO A 8 -20.99 25.75 4.12
C PRO A 8 -20.18 24.44 4.01
N GLU A 9 -19.48 24.04 5.07
CA GLU A 9 -18.74 22.78 5.15
C GLU A 9 -19.63 21.55 5.36
N PHE A 10 -20.93 21.76 5.56
CA PHE A 10 -21.93 20.71 5.77
C PHE A 10 -23.03 20.73 4.70
N SER A 11 -23.47 19.55 4.30
CA SER A 11 -24.66 19.35 3.48
C SER A 11 -25.85 19.06 4.37
N TYR A 12 -26.88 19.88 4.31
CA TYR A 12 -28.08 19.74 5.14
C TYR A 12 -29.02 18.73 4.49
N VAL A 13 -29.24 17.61 5.18
CA VAL A 13 -29.94 16.44 4.64
C VAL A 13 -31.44 16.53 4.90
N ALA A 14 -31.83 16.93 6.11
CA ALA A 14 -33.23 17.01 6.52
C ALA A 14 -33.42 17.96 7.71
N GLY A 15 -34.63 18.55 7.80
CA GLY A 15 -35.03 19.35 8.97
C GLY A 15 -34.46 20.77 9.03
N TYR A 16 -33.82 21.24 7.95
CA TYR A 16 -33.37 22.62 7.81
C TYR A 16 -34.30 23.41 6.87
N PRO A 17 -34.66 24.67 7.20
CA PRO A 17 -34.42 25.34 8.48
C PRO A 17 -35.19 24.66 9.64
N PRO A 18 -34.64 24.65 10.86
CA PRO A 18 -35.29 24.06 12.02
C PRO A 18 -36.59 24.82 12.34
N LYS A 19 -37.71 24.10 12.39
CA LYS A 19 -39.00 24.67 12.77
C LYS A 19 -39.21 24.51 14.27
N ILE A 20 -39.21 25.62 14.99
CA ILE A 20 -39.63 25.71 16.39
C ILE A 20 -41.02 26.35 16.47
N LYS A 21 -41.74 26.11 17.56
CA LYS A 21 -43.03 26.74 17.85
C LYS A 21 -42.85 28.24 18.02
N ASP A 22 -43.79 28.99 17.45
CA ASP A 22 -43.82 30.46 17.55
C ASP A 22 -44.16 30.95 18.96
N THR A 23 -44.72 30.10 19.83
CA THR A 23 -45.12 30.45 21.19
C THR A 23 -44.89 29.27 22.14
N LEU A 24 -44.39 29.57 23.34
CA LEU A 24 -44.17 28.61 24.42
C LEU A 24 -44.90 29.08 25.67
N ASP A 25 -45.75 28.22 26.23
CA ASP A 25 -46.38 28.48 27.52
C ASP A 25 -45.37 28.34 28.67
N PRO A 26 -45.62 28.95 29.85
CA PRO A 26 -44.76 28.80 31.01
C PRO A 26 -44.49 27.32 31.36
N GLY A 27 -43.21 26.95 31.40
CA GLY A 27 -42.77 25.59 31.69
C GLY A 27 -42.76 24.64 30.49
N GLN A 28 -43.17 25.08 29.31
CA GLN A 28 -42.97 24.30 28.08
C GLN A 28 -41.58 24.51 27.51
N SER A 29 -41.13 23.50 26.77
CA SER A 29 -39.90 23.55 25.98
C SER A 29 -40.20 22.98 24.61
N ASP A 30 -39.48 23.49 23.61
CA ASP A 30 -39.56 22.98 22.25
C ASP A 30 -38.16 22.70 21.72
N SER A 31 -38.06 21.76 20.78
CA SER A 31 -36.79 21.28 20.27
C SER A 31 -36.92 20.97 18.79
N ALA A 32 -36.01 21.51 17.98
CA ALA A 32 -35.87 21.18 16.58
C ALA A 32 -34.57 20.41 16.34
N VAL A 33 -34.63 19.38 15.49
CA VAL A 33 -33.48 18.56 15.12
C VAL A 33 -33.32 18.64 13.60
N TYR A 34 -32.10 18.90 13.15
CA TYR A 34 -31.73 18.84 11.75
C TYR A 34 -30.53 17.92 11.57
N MET A 35 -30.46 17.29 10.39
CA MET A 35 -29.42 16.33 10.06
C MET A 35 -28.51 16.92 8.98
N MET A 36 -27.20 16.81 9.19
CA MET A 36 -26.19 17.35 8.29
C MET A 36 -25.04 16.36 8.09
N ASN A 37 -24.51 16.32 6.87
CA ASN A 37 -23.36 15.51 6.49
C ASN A 37 -22.13 16.40 6.34
N ALA A 38 -21.03 16.02 6.95
CA ALA A 38 -19.73 16.65 6.72
C ALA A 38 -19.28 16.48 5.27
N ILE A 39 -18.90 17.58 4.60
CA ILE A 39 -18.35 17.54 3.24
C ILE A 39 -16.82 17.68 3.26
N LYS A 40 -16.26 18.30 4.31
CA LYS A 40 -14.83 18.59 4.44
C LYS A 40 -14.30 18.14 5.79
N GLU A 41 -13.09 17.58 5.80
CA GLU A 41 -12.35 17.24 7.02
C GLU A 41 -11.76 18.48 7.70
N GLY A 42 -11.53 18.38 9.01
CA GLY A 42 -10.92 19.43 9.83
C GLY A 42 -11.77 19.85 11.03
N THR A 43 -11.33 20.91 11.69
CA THR A 43 -12.04 21.51 12.83
C THR A 43 -12.87 22.69 12.35
N ILE A 44 -14.16 22.66 12.60
CA ILE A 44 -15.11 23.72 12.23
C ILE A 44 -15.59 24.40 13.50
N ARG A 45 -15.43 25.73 13.55
CA ARG A 45 -15.95 26.56 14.63
C ARG A 45 -17.40 26.90 14.34
N VAL A 46 -18.31 26.36 15.14
CA VAL A 46 -19.72 26.77 15.11
C VAL A 46 -19.87 28.04 15.92
N SER A 47 -20.34 29.09 15.26
CA SER A 47 -20.64 30.37 15.91
C SER A 47 -21.80 30.22 16.91
N ALA A 48 -21.84 31.13 17.87
CA ALA A 48 -22.92 31.19 18.84
C ALA A 48 -24.29 31.29 18.15
N ILE A 49 -25.23 30.43 18.57
CA ILE A 49 -26.60 30.44 18.07
C ILE A 49 -27.37 31.48 18.88
N GLN A 50 -27.93 32.47 18.18
CA GLN A 50 -28.73 33.52 18.79
C GLN A 50 -30.22 33.26 18.55
N VAL A 51 -31.00 33.33 19.63
CA VAL A 51 -32.46 33.26 19.59
C VAL A 51 -33.01 34.57 20.10
N SER A 52 -33.81 35.23 19.27
CA SER A 52 -34.58 36.42 19.63
C SER A 52 -36.01 36.00 19.93
N TYR A 53 -36.57 36.45 21.05
CA TYR A 53 -37.96 36.19 21.43
C TYR A 53 -38.57 37.44 22.08
N THR A 54 -39.89 37.48 22.13
CA THR A 54 -40.64 38.58 22.73
C THR A 54 -41.36 38.08 23.98
N ASP A 55 -41.29 38.85 25.07
CA ASP A 55 -42.07 38.54 26.27
C ASP A 55 -43.54 38.98 26.14
N SER A 56 -44.35 38.71 27.17
CA SER A 56 -45.78 39.09 27.19
C SER A 56 -46.04 40.60 27.24
N LYS A 57 -44.99 41.43 27.31
CA LYS A 57 -45.05 42.89 27.35
C LYS A 57 -44.41 43.53 26.11
N ASP A 58 -44.24 42.75 25.04
CA ASP A 58 -43.62 43.17 23.78
C ASP A 58 -42.14 43.59 23.90
N ASN A 59 -41.43 43.18 24.96
CA ASN A 59 -39.99 43.41 25.06
C ASN A 59 -39.23 42.35 24.25
N VAL A 60 -38.35 42.80 23.37
CA VAL A 60 -37.45 41.93 22.61
C VAL A 60 -36.27 41.52 23.49
N LEU A 61 -36.11 40.22 23.67
CA LEU A 61 -35.02 39.59 24.42
C LEU A 61 -34.18 38.72 23.48
N LEU A 62 -32.88 38.68 23.76
CA LEU A 62 -31.92 37.87 23.01
C LEU A 62 -31.22 36.91 23.95
N ASN A 63 -31.13 35.65 23.55
CA ASN A 63 -30.29 34.66 24.21
C ASN A 63 -29.29 34.09 23.20
N SER A 64 -28.08 33.79 23.65
CA SER A 64 -26.99 33.30 22.81
C SER A 64 -26.35 32.09 23.46
N SER A 65 -26.12 31.04 22.67
CA SER A 65 -25.28 29.92 23.11
C SER A 65 -23.81 30.31 23.11
N GLU A 66 -22.97 29.51 23.75
CA GLU A 66 -21.52 29.58 23.54
C GLU A 66 -21.16 28.95 22.18
N PRO A 67 -20.14 29.48 21.49
CA PRO A 67 -19.60 28.85 20.30
C PRO A 67 -18.83 27.56 20.64
N PHE A 68 -18.91 26.55 19.77
CA PHE A 68 -18.30 25.24 19.98
C PHE A 68 -17.61 24.71 18.73
N ASP A 69 -16.72 23.73 18.90
CA ASP A 69 -15.95 23.13 17.80
C ASP A 69 -16.51 21.76 17.44
N ILE A 70 -16.63 21.50 16.14
CA ILE A 70 -16.89 20.16 15.59
C ILE A 70 -15.60 19.68 14.92
N VAL A 71 -15.08 18.53 15.35
CA VAL A 71 -13.90 17.91 14.75
C VAL A 71 -14.35 16.80 13.81
N ILE A 72 -14.13 17.00 12.51
CA ILE A 72 -14.37 15.99 11.47
C ILE A 72 -13.03 15.34 11.16
N ASN A 73 -12.86 14.11 11.65
CA ASN A 73 -11.67 13.32 11.37
C ASN A 73 -11.60 12.93 9.88
N PRO A 74 -10.39 12.91 9.29
CA PRO A 74 -10.19 12.40 7.94
C PRO A 74 -10.71 10.96 7.83
N LYS A 75 -11.24 10.60 6.66
CA LYS A 75 -11.70 9.23 6.41
C LYS A 75 -10.51 8.27 6.58
N SER A 76 -10.62 7.30 7.50
CA SER A 76 -9.58 6.30 7.68
C SER A 76 -9.48 5.43 6.43
N VAL A 77 -8.31 5.45 5.79
CA VAL A 77 -7.99 4.65 4.61
C VAL A 77 -6.85 3.69 4.89
N ALA A 78 -6.89 2.52 4.27
CA ALA A 78 -5.80 1.55 4.32
C ALA A 78 -4.73 1.93 3.29
N ASP A 79 -3.47 1.63 3.58
CA ASP A 79 -2.37 1.85 2.65
C ASP A 79 -1.33 0.75 2.82
N LEU A 80 -1.05 0.00 1.75
CA LEU A 80 -0.12 -1.12 1.79
C LEU A 80 1.26 -0.71 1.26
N ALA A 81 2.29 -0.93 2.06
CA ALA A 81 3.69 -0.84 1.68
C ALA A 81 4.24 -2.24 1.39
N ILE A 82 4.82 -2.43 0.21
CA ILE A 82 5.41 -3.70 -0.22
C ILE A 82 6.92 -3.61 -0.11
N ARG A 83 7.53 -4.55 0.62
CA ARG A 83 8.99 -4.71 0.70
C ARG A 83 9.35 -6.08 0.17
N MET A 84 10.33 -6.14 -0.71
CA MET A 84 10.84 -7.39 -1.27
C MET A 84 12.33 -7.49 -1.01
N GLU A 85 12.69 -8.48 -0.22
CA GLU A 85 14.07 -8.85 0.03
C GLU A 85 14.40 -10.05 -0.82
N VAL A 86 15.13 -9.79 -1.90
CA VAL A 86 15.59 -10.83 -2.81
C VAL A 86 16.92 -11.40 -2.32
N PRO A 87 17.17 -12.70 -2.57
CA PRO A 87 18.47 -13.27 -2.30
C PRO A 87 19.52 -12.58 -3.18
N GLY A 88 20.78 -12.59 -2.71
CA GLY A 88 21.92 -12.13 -3.52
C GLY A 88 22.04 -12.90 -4.85
N PRO A 89 23.07 -12.60 -5.66
CA PRO A 89 23.20 -13.18 -6.99
C PRO A 89 23.10 -14.70 -6.97
N LEU A 90 22.18 -15.26 -7.75
CA LEU A 90 21.95 -16.69 -7.80
C LEU A 90 22.96 -17.34 -8.75
N PRO A 91 23.59 -18.47 -8.38
CA PRO A 91 24.37 -19.24 -9.33
C PRO A 91 23.45 -19.84 -10.41
N LEU A 92 23.97 -20.09 -11.60
CA LEU A 92 23.23 -20.76 -12.67
C LEU A 92 22.75 -22.16 -12.22
N GLY A 93 21.45 -22.43 -12.35
CA GLY A 93 20.79 -23.64 -11.85
C GLY A 93 20.58 -23.65 -10.33
N GLY A 94 20.90 -22.56 -9.64
CA GLY A 94 20.71 -22.39 -8.21
C GLY A 94 19.31 -21.92 -7.84
N THR A 95 18.95 -22.14 -6.59
CA THR A 95 17.72 -21.65 -5.98
C THR A 95 18.01 -20.61 -4.90
N GLY A 96 17.05 -19.72 -4.67
CA GLY A 96 17.08 -18.78 -3.55
C GLY A 96 15.68 -18.47 -3.06
N MET A 97 15.57 -17.90 -1.86
CA MET A 97 14.28 -17.48 -1.30
C MET A 97 14.21 -15.97 -1.26
N ALA A 98 13.16 -15.41 -1.85
CA ALA A 98 12.81 -14.00 -1.71
C ALA A 98 11.74 -13.86 -0.63
N ASN A 99 11.95 -12.95 0.32
CA ASN A 99 10.98 -12.64 1.36
C ASN A 99 10.19 -11.40 0.94
N ILE A 100 8.86 -11.53 0.99
CA ILE A 100 7.93 -10.46 0.67
C ILE A 100 7.20 -10.08 1.95
N SER A 101 7.30 -8.80 2.29
CA SER A 101 6.65 -8.13 3.41
C SER A 101 5.58 -7.19 2.85
N ILE A 102 4.35 -7.31 3.34
CA ILE A 102 3.25 -6.41 3.02
C ILE A 102 2.75 -5.81 4.34
N GLU A 103 3.01 -4.53 4.54
CA GLU A 103 2.70 -3.78 5.76
C GLU A 103 1.55 -2.81 5.49
N ASN A 104 0.55 -2.75 6.38
CA ASN A 104 -0.50 -1.73 6.31
C ASN A 104 -0.09 -0.49 7.12
N VAL A 105 0.41 0.52 6.42
CA VAL A 105 0.80 1.83 6.99
C VAL A 105 -0.38 2.80 7.11
N GLY A 106 -1.57 2.38 6.68
CA GLY A 106 -2.81 3.16 6.75
C GLY A 106 -3.45 3.18 8.14
N LYS A 107 -4.58 3.89 8.24
CA LYS A 107 -5.38 4.03 9.48
C LYS A 107 -6.66 3.19 9.49
N ALA A 108 -6.94 2.48 8.40
CA ALA A 108 -8.04 1.52 8.29
C ALA A 108 -7.51 0.12 7.91
N PRO A 109 -8.24 -0.96 8.26
CA PRO A 109 -7.87 -2.31 7.84
C PRO A 109 -7.93 -2.44 6.31
N ALA A 110 -6.93 -3.08 5.73
CA ALA A 110 -6.97 -3.52 4.34
C ALA A 110 -7.69 -4.87 4.28
N THR A 111 -8.62 -5.04 3.35
CA THR A 111 -9.36 -6.32 3.18
C THR A 111 -9.26 -6.83 1.75
N ARG A 112 -9.52 -8.12 1.53
CA ARG A 112 -9.48 -8.79 0.21
C ARG A 112 -8.18 -8.52 -0.55
N ILE A 113 -7.06 -8.75 0.12
CA ILE A 113 -5.75 -8.51 -0.45
C ILE A 113 -5.42 -9.64 -1.43
N GLU A 114 -5.09 -9.30 -2.67
CA GLU A 114 -4.60 -10.22 -3.71
C GLU A 114 -3.23 -9.76 -4.21
N ALA A 115 -2.19 -10.53 -3.94
CA ALA A 115 -0.84 -10.31 -4.43
C ALA A 115 -0.56 -11.22 -5.65
N LYS A 116 -0.11 -10.63 -6.76
CA LYS A 116 0.27 -11.30 -8.00
C LYS A 116 1.66 -10.83 -8.40
N GLY A 117 2.54 -11.78 -8.71
CA GLY A 117 3.92 -11.49 -9.09
C GLY A 117 4.19 -11.86 -10.54
N ASP A 118 4.93 -11.00 -11.24
CA ASP A 118 5.38 -11.17 -12.61
C ASP A 118 6.91 -11.00 -12.68
N ILE A 119 7.57 -11.72 -13.59
CA ILE A 119 9.02 -11.62 -13.79
C ILE A 119 9.32 -11.09 -15.19
N LYS A 120 10.26 -10.14 -15.28
CA LYS A 120 10.77 -9.62 -16.55
C LYS A 120 12.30 -9.74 -16.62
N PRO A 121 12.86 -10.36 -17.67
CA PRO A 121 12.20 -11.11 -18.73
C PRO A 121 11.52 -12.40 -18.19
N PRO A 122 10.48 -12.91 -18.87
CA PRO A 122 9.68 -14.06 -18.38
C PRO A 122 10.37 -15.41 -18.52
N VAL A 123 11.49 -15.48 -19.25
CA VAL A 123 12.25 -16.72 -19.50
C VAL A 123 13.59 -16.61 -18.81
N GLY A 124 13.95 -17.64 -18.04
CA GLY A 124 15.27 -17.80 -17.44
C GLY A 124 15.32 -17.65 -15.91
N LEU A 125 14.27 -17.09 -15.29
CA LEU A 125 14.05 -17.12 -13.85
C LEU A 125 12.64 -17.65 -13.59
N GLU A 126 12.54 -18.75 -12.85
CA GLU A 126 11.26 -19.31 -12.40
C GLU A 126 11.02 -18.96 -10.94
N ALA A 127 9.77 -18.70 -10.60
CA ALA A 127 9.37 -18.48 -9.22
C ALA A 127 8.10 -19.25 -8.89
N SER A 128 8.05 -19.79 -7.67
CA SER A 128 6.89 -20.50 -7.16
C SER A 128 6.36 -19.84 -5.90
N GLY A 129 5.07 -19.50 -5.89
CA GLY A 129 4.38 -18.96 -4.71
C GLY A 129 4.18 -17.43 -4.70
N PHE A 130 4.26 -16.77 -5.86
CA PHE A 130 3.96 -15.33 -5.98
C PHE A 130 2.51 -14.98 -5.71
N GLU A 131 1.59 -15.87 -6.11
CA GLU A 131 0.15 -15.66 -5.93
C GLU A 131 -0.25 -15.99 -4.50
N ARG A 132 -0.67 -14.95 -3.78
CA ARG A 132 -1.17 -15.06 -2.40
C ARG A 132 -2.36 -14.16 -2.19
N SER A 133 -3.31 -14.64 -1.39
CA SER A 133 -4.45 -13.84 -0.94
C SER A 133 -4.51 -13.81 0.58
N PHE A 134 -4.90 -12.66 1.11
CA PHE A 134 -5.10 -12.44 2.53
C PHE A 134 -6.47 -11.83 2.77
N PHE A 135 -7.14 -12.26 3.83
CA PHE A 135 -8.48 -11.76 4.14
C PHE A 135 -8.43 -10.31 4.63
N GLU A 136 -7.54 -10.03 5.59
CA GLU A 136 -7.42 -8.74 6.25
C GLU A 136 -6.00 -8.51 6.76
N ILE A 137 -5.55 -7.25 6.70
CA ILE A 137 -4.36 -6.76 7.39
C ILE A 137 -4.77 -5.52 8.21
N PRO A 138 -4.76 -5.60 9.56
CA PRO A 138 -5.15 -4.47 10.40
C PRO A 138 -4.18 -3.29 10.25
N PRO A 139 -4.56 -2.07 10.66
CA PRO A 139 -3.65 -0.92 10.68
C PRO A 139 -2.39 -1.22 11.50
N GLY A 140 -1.20 -0.98 10.92
CA GLY A 140 0.10 -1.33 11.50
C GLY A 140 0.43 -2.83 11.50
N GLY A 141 -0.43 -3.67 10.90
CA GLY A 141 -0.18 -5.09 10.71
C GLY A 141 0.74 -5.36 9.53
N GLU A 142 1.44 -6.49 9.57
CA GLU A 142 2.33 -6.96 8.52
C GLU A 142 2.08 -8.44 8.24
N VAL A 143 2.13 -8.82 6.95
CA VAL A 143 2.16 -10.21 6.52
C VAL A 143 3.44 -10.48 5.74
N ASN A 144 4.08 -11.60 6.08
CA ASN A 144 5.35 -12.01 5.51
C ASN A 144 5.20 -13.38 4.86
N TYR A 145 5.70 -13.53 3.63
CA TYR A 145 5.76 -14.82 2.95
C TYR A 145 6.99 -14.92 2.07
N SER A 146 7.44 -16.16 1.85
CA SER A 146 8.63 -16.45 1.05
C SER A 146 8.24 -17.04 -0.29
N VAL A 147 8.96 -16.64 -1.34
CA VAL A 147 8.84 -17.12 -2.71
C VAL A 147 10.15 -17.79 -3.08
N MET A 148 10.09 -19.02 -3.59
CA MET A 148 11.28 -19.71 -4.08
C MET A 148 11.56 -19.28 -5.52
N LEU A 149 12.79 -18.84 -5.77
CA LEU A 149 13.33 -18.44 -7.07
C LEU A 149 14.31 -19.50 -7.57
N SER A 150 14.31 -19.77 -8.88
CA SER A 150 15.17 -20.74 -9.55
C SER A 150 15.75 -20.13 -10.83
N GLY A 151 17.06 -19.90 -10.86
CA GLY A 151 17.75 -19.27 -11.98
C GLY A 151 18.16 -20.29 -13.04
N LYS A 152 17.42 -20.40 -14.14
CA LYS A 152 17.73 -21.30 -15.27
C LYS A 152 18.75 -20.72 -16.23
N ASP A 153 18.63 -19.43 -16.54
CA ASP A 153 19.49 -18.73 -17.49
C ASP A 153 20.17 -17.55 -16.83
N SER A 154 21.44 -17.32 -17.16
CA SER A 154 22.19 -16.17 -16.65
C SER A 154 21.63 -14.87 -17.20
N GLY A 155 21.41 -13.87 -16.35
CA GLY A 155 20.83 -12.60 -16.75
C GLY A 155 20.39 -11.75 -15.55
N ASN A 156 19.91 -10.55 -15.86
CA ASN A 156 19.30 -9.66 -14.88
C ASN A 156 17.79 -9.74 -15.05
N TYR A 157 17.08 -9.97 -13.95
CA TYR A 157 15.64 -10.11 -13.89
C TYR A 157 15.06 -9.11 -12.91
N THR A 158 13.89 -8.58 -13.22
CA THR A 158 13.11 -7.72 -12.35
C THR A 158 11.82 -8.45 -12.00
N ILE A 159 11.60 -8.65 -10.70
CA ILE A 159 10.36 -9.15 -10.13
C ILE A 159 9.46 -7.95 -9.90
N HIS A 160 8.23 -7.99 -10.42
CA HIS A 160 7.17 -7.04 -10.15
C HIS A 160 6.10 -7.73 -9.30
N LEU A 161 5.73 -7.13 -8.18
CA LEU A 161 4.62 -7.59 -7.36
C LEU A 161 3.50 -6.54 -7.42
N LYS A 162 2.32 -6.97 -7.82
CA LYS A 162 1.10 -6.17 -7.84
C LYS A 162 0.14 -6.67 -6.78
N THR A 163 -0.26 -5.79 -5.87
CA THR A 163 -1.19 -6.09 -4.80
C THR A 163 -2.45 -5.25 -4.93
N THR A 164 -3.61 -5.91 -4.98
CA THR A 164 -4.93 -5.26 -4.99
C THR A 164 -5.57 -5.43 -3.62
N PHE A 165 -6.22 -4.40 -3.07
CA PHE A 165 -6.87 -4.45 -1.76
C PHE A 165 -8.02 -3.46 -1.65
N ASP A 166 -8.98 -3.70 -0.74
CA ASP A 166 -10.04 -2.77 -0.39
C ASP A 166 -9.71 -2.03 0.90
N GLY A 167 -9.68 -0.69 0.83
CA GLY A 167 -9.11 0.16 1.88
C GLY A 167 -10.03 1.24 2.45
N GLY A 168 -11.36 1.05 2.40
CA GLY A 168 -12.35 1.99 2.94
C GLY A 168 -12.83 3.08 1.97
N ASP A 169 -12.05 3.39 0.94
CA ASP A 169 -12.45 4.28 -0.17
C ASP A 169 -12.71 3.54 -1.50
N GLY A 170 -12.70 2.20 -1.44
CA GLY A 170 -12.81 1.31 -2.59
C GLY A 170 -11.55 0.47 -2.78
N SER A 171 -11.44 -0.12 -3.97
CA SER A 171 -10.30 -0.96 -4.35
C SER A 171 -9.11 -0.12 -4.77
N ALA A 172 -7.94 -0.41 -4.20
CA ALA A 172 -6.67 0.23 -4.47
C ALA A 172 -5.65 -0.80 -4.97
N ILE A 173 -4.64 -0.32 -5.69
CA ILE A 173 -3.56 -1.12 -6.26
C ILE A 173 -2.22 -0.54 -5.82
N ARG A 174 -1.32 -1.41 -5.36
CA ARG A 174 0.08 -1.09 -5.04
C ARG A 174 1.01 -2.02 -5.79
N GLU A 175 2.16 -1.47 -6.18
CA GLU A 175 3.16 -2.19 -6.95
C GLU A 175 4.53 -2.07 -6.28
N GLY A 176 5.27 -3.18 -6.24
CA GLY A 176 6.66 -3.25 -5.78
C GLY A 176 7.52 -3.89 -6.86
N SER A 177 8.81 -3.56 -6.90
CA SER A 177 9.76 -4.19 -7.82
C SER A 177 11.11 -4.47 -7.15
N ALA A 178 11.75 -5.58 -7.50
CA ALA A 178 13.08 -5.96 -7.02
C ALA A 178 13.91 -6.63 -8.12
N GLU A 179 15.22 -6.39 -8.11
CA GLU A 179 16.14 -6.91 -9.12
C GLU A 179 16.89 -8.15 -8.63
N VAL A 180 16.95 -9.18 -9.46
CA VAL A 180 17.65 -10.45 -9.19
C VAL A 180 18.61 -10.73 -10.33
N VAL A 181 19.85 -11.05 -9.97
CA VAL A 181 20.90 -11.37 -10.94
C VAL A 181 21.22 -12.86 -10.88
N VAL A 182 21.16 -13.54 -12.01
CA VAL A 182 21.62 -14.93 -12.17
C VAL A 182 23.00 -14.91 -12.83
N LEU A 183 23.99 -15.42 -12.11
CA LEU A 183 25.39 -15.44 -12.54
C LEU A 183 25.61 -16.37 -13.72
N LYS A 184 26.59 -16.03 -14.56
CA LYS A 184 27.07 -16.92 -15.62
C LYS A 184 27.83 -18.10 -15.00
N ARG A 185 27.80 -19.25 -15.68
CA ARG A 185 28.61 -20.40 -15.29
C ARG A 185 30.09 -20.06 -15.45
N GLU A 186 30.82 -20.01 -14.35
CA GLU A 186 32.28 -19.95 -14.40
C GLU A 186 32.81 -21.29 -14.94
N TYR A 187 33.36 -21.27 -16.15
CA TYR A 187 34.17 -22.38 -16.62
C TYR A 187 35.53 -22.28 -15.93
N LYS A 188 35.89 -23.30 -15.15
CA LYS A 188 37.24 -23.44 -14.57
C LYS A 188 38.25 -23.76 -15.67
N TYR A 189 38.64 -22.75 -16.45
CA TYR A 189 39.67 -22.85 -17.48
C TYR A 189 41.06 -23.18 -16.91
N GLU A 190 41.25 -23.06 -15.59
CA GLU A 190 42.50 -23.45 -14.91
C GLU A 190 42.90 -24.91 -15.17
N TYR A 191 41.93 -25.83 -15.27
CA TYR A 191 42.23 -27.23 -15.58
C TYR A 191 42.61 -27.44 -17.06
N LEU A 192 42.10 -26.61 -17.98
CA LEU A 192 42.47 -26.65 -19.39
C LEU A 192 43.87 -26.06 -19.63
N LEU A 193 44.27 -25.05 -18.86
CA LEU A 193 45.64 -24.52 -18.86
C LEU A 193 46.68 -25.58 -18.47
N LEU A 194 46.32 -26.49 -17.56
CA LEU A 194 47.18 -27.61 -17.12
C LEU A 194 47.47 -28.63 -18.24
N LEU A 195 46.61 -28.72 -19.27
CA LEU A 195 46.84 -29.60 -20.42
C LEU A 195 47.90 -29.07 -21.39
N ILE A 196 48.12 -27.75 -21.45
CA ILE A 196 49.11 -27.12 -22.35
C ILE A 196 50.53 -27.67 -22.12
N PRO A 197 51.09 -27.68 -20.90
CA PRO A 197 52.45 -28.20 -20.67
C PRO A 197 52.54 -29.71 -20.95
N ILE A 198 51.48 -30.48 -20.67
CA ILE A 198 51.43 -31.93 -20.94
C ILE A 198 51.52 -32.20 -22.44
N ILE A 199 50.78 -31.44 -23.26
CA ILE A 199 50.81 -31.56 -24.73
C ILE A 199 52.19 -31.19 -25.28
N ILE A 200 52.83 -30.14 -24.75
CA ILE A 200 54.18 -29.72 -25.15
C ILE A 200 55.21 -30.84 -24.88
N ILE A 201 55.18 -31.44 -23.68
CA ILE A 201 56.08 -32.52 -23.30
C ILE A 201 55.85 -33.77 -24.16
N ALA A 202 54.59 -34.13 -24.41
CA ALA A 202 54.24 -35.26 -25.26
C ALA A 202 54.68 -35.06 -26.72
N ALA A 203 54.50 -33.85 -27.27
CA ALA A 203 54.95 -33.50 -28.61
C ALA A 203 56.49 -33.54 -28.73
N TRP A 204 57.20 -33.06 -27.69
CA TRP A 204 58.66 -33.13 -27.65
C TRP A 204 59.18 -34.57 -27.60
N LEU A 205 58.58 -35.41 -26.74
CA LEU A 205 58.88 -36.84 -26.67
C LEU A 205 58.61 -37.54 -28.01
N TYR A 206 57.48 -37.25 -28.65
CA TYR A 206 57.13 -37.83 -29.95
C TYR A 206 58.13 -37.43 -31.05
N ARG A 207 58.49 -36.14 -31.12
CA ARG A 207 59.49 -35.65 -32.08
C ARG A 207 60.84 -36.32 -31.85
N ARG A 208 61.29 -36.38 -30.59
CA ARG A 208 62.52 -37.04 -30.20
C ARG A 208 62.51 -38.52 -30.57
N HIS A 209 61.40 -39.24 -30.33
CA HIS A 209 61.33 -40.67 -30.64
C HIS A 209 61.42 -40.95 -32.14
N LYS A 210 60.98 -40.01 -32.99
CA LYS A 210 61.08 -40.11 -34.45
C LYS A 210 62.51 -39.90 -34.97
N GLU A 211 63.31 -39.08 -34.29
CA GLU A 211 64.70 -38.79 -34.65
C GLU A 211 65.65 -39.97 -34.34
N TYR A 212 65.35 -40.80 -33.34
CA TYR A 212 66.15 -41.97 -32.97
C TYR A 212 65.77 -43.27 -33.69
N LYS A 213 64.84 -43.23 -34.66
CA LYS A 213 64.36 -44.41 -35.40
C LYS A 213 64.91 -44.52 -36.83
N TYR A 214 65.94 -43.75 -37.16
CA TYR A 214 66.76 -43.88 -38.37
C TYR A 214 68.16 -44.38 -38.02
#